data_AF-A0A9E3F9Z0-F1
#
_entry.id   AF-A0A9E3F9Z0-F1
#
_cell.length_a   1.000
_cell.length_b   1.000
_cell.length_c   1.000
_cell.angle_alpha   90.00
_cell.angle_beta   90.00
_cell.angle_gamma   90.00
#
_symmetry.space_group_name_H-M   'P 1'
#
loop_
_entity.id
_entity.type
_entity.pdbx_description
1 polymer ?
#
loop_
_entity_poly.entity_id
_entity_poly.type
_entity_poly.pdbx_seq_one_letter_code
_entity_poly.pdbx_strand_id
1 'polypeptide(L)'
;VKVLKGMNAQGVITWDPEGQEYGHSTYYGDPRLVTRLAPEMEDKDASGVATVDAYFQKFRDAGLRVGVCVRPQQIRFVNGVPIQEDSPDPARTLEDKIAYAKRRWGCTLFYVDSTVDAAGHALNPDIFEAVTRAYPDVLLMPENQTTRDYACTAPFDSFFHHGVTSTPAGVRAVYPRAFSALYAPDNWSGGSLAANHDKLTAAVRRGDILLFHGWYDAPANAEIRRIYADAARPEKP
;
A
#
# COMPACT_ATOMS: atom_id res chain seq x y z
N VAL A 1 2.75 -1.04 17.70
CA VAL A 1 2.60 0.39 17.33
C VAL A 1 3.75 1.31 17.78
N LYS A 2 4.68 0.90 18.66
CA LYS A 2 5.77 1.79 19.15
C LYS A 2 6.63 2.39 18.03
N VAL A 3 7.08 1.56 17.09
CA VAL A 3 7.88 2.00 15.92
C VAL A 3 7.12 3.04 15.11
N LEU A 4 5.89 2.73 14.71
CA LEU A 4 5.01 3.64 13.95
C LEU A 4 4.81 4.99 14.66
N LYS A 5 4.58 4.99 15.97
CA LYS A 5 4.47 6.24 16.76
C LYS A 5 5.78 7.02 16.78
N GLY A 6 6.93 6.35 16.95
CA GLY A 6 8.25 6.99 16.92
C GLY A 6 8.63 7.56 15.55
N MET A 7 7.99 7.06 14.48
CA MET A 7 8.13 7.55 13.11
C MET A 7 7.13 8.66 12.77
N ASN A 8 6.22 9.01 13.68
CA ASN A 8 5.07 9.88 13.40
C ASN A 8 4.27 9.40 12.16
N ALA A 9 4.09 8.08 12.04
CA ALA A 9 3.39 7.49 10.92
C ALA A 9 1.91 7.90 10.91
N GLN A 10 1.34 8.07 9.71
CA GLN A 10 -0.09 8.36 9.53
C GLN A 10 -0.93 7.10 9.26
N GLY A 11 -0.29 6.00 8.89
CA GLY A 11 -0.97 4.74 8.63
C GLY A 11 -0.04 3.55 8.49
N VAL A 12 -0.65 2.38 8.33
CA VAL A 12 0.03 1.09 8.13
C VAL A 12 -0.72 0.28 7.09
N ILE A 13 0.02 -0.45 6.25
CA ILE A 13 -0.51 -1.39 5.28
C ILE A 13 -0.03 -2.78 5.70
N THR A 14 -0.97 -3.72 5.85
CA THR A 14 -0.68 -5.12 6.09
C THR A 14 -0.80 -5.86 4.76
N TRP A 15 0.33 -6.32 4.23
CA TRP A 15 0.37 -6.91 2.89
C TRP A 15 -0.38 -8.23 2.78
N ASP A 16 -0.43 -9.02 3.84
CA ASP A 16 -0.88 -10.42 3.75
C ASP A 16 -1.66 -10.87 5.00
N PRO A 17 -2.84 -10.29 5.26
CA PRO A 17 -3.70 -10.79 6.33
C PRO A 17 -4.20 -12.23 6.07
N GLU A 18 -4.13 -12.72 4.83
CA GLU A 18 -4.53 -14.07 4.41
C GLU A 18 -3.45 -15.14 4.63
N GLY A 19 -2.23 -14.75 5.03
CA GLY A 19 -1.12 -15.66 5.32
C GLY A 19 -0.46 -16.30 4.10
N GLN A 20 0.66 -17.00 4.36
CA GLN A 20 1.56 -17.55 3.34
C GLN A 20 1.54 -19.08 3.26
N GLU A 21 0.50 -19.75 3.78
CA GLU A 21 0.44 -21.21 3.81
C GLU A 21 0.52 -21.82 2.40
N TYR A 22 -0.11 -21.16 1.42
CA TYR A 22 -0.15 -21.60 0.03
C TYR A 22 0.94 -20.90 -0.79
N GLY A 23 2.07 -21.58 -1.03
CA GLY A 23 3.26 -21.00 -1.67
C GLY A 23 3.16 -20.62 -3.16
N HIS A 24 1.96 -20.57 -3.75
CA HIS A 24 1.76 -20.25 -5.17
C HIS A 24 1.71 -18.75 -5.48
N SER A 25 1.57 -17.91 -4.46
CA SER A 25 1.63 -16.46 -4.56
C SER A 25 2.21 -15.90 -3.27
N THR A 26 3.04 -14.87 -3.37
CA THR A 26 3.58 -14.20 -2.18
C THR A 26 2.47 -13.53 -1.37
N TYR A 27 1.45 -13.00 -2.07
CA TYR A 27 0.26 -12.36 -1.49
C TYR A 27 -0.98 -12.65 -2.35
N TYR A 28 -2.10 -13.02 -1.74
CA TYR A 28 -3.36 -13.27 -2.46
C TYR A 28 -4.13 -11.99 -2.78
N GLY A 29 -4.08 -11.00 -1.90
CA GLY A 29 -4.73 -9.70 -2.11
C GLY A 29 -6.26 -9.83 -2.28
N ASP A 30 -6.89 -10.67 -1.47
CA ASP A 30 -8.34 -10.80 -1.36
C ASP A 30 -8.75 -10.94 0.12
N PRO A 31 -8.93 -9.81 0.83
CA PRO A 31 -9.16 -9.82 2.28
C PRO A 31 -10.44 -10.56 2.69
N ARG A 32 -11.34 -10.83 1.73
CA ARG A 32 -12.56 -11.63 1.96
C ARG A 32 -12.24 -13.10 2.26
N LEU A 33 -11.03 -13.55 1.95
CA LEU A 33 -10.60 -14.94 2.07
C LEU A 33 -9.78 -15.24 3.33
N VAL A 34 -9.54 -14.27 4.23
CA VAL A 34 -8.81 -14.50 5.49
C VAL A 34 -9.36 -15.71 6.25
N THR A 35 -10.67 -15.81 6.43
CA THR A 35 -11.32 -16.95 7.13
C THR A 35 -11.00 -18.31 6.51
N ARG A 36 -10.70 -18.37 5.21
CA ARG A 36 -10.41 -19.61 4.48
C ARG A 36 -8.92 -19.90 4.36
N LEU A 37 -8.11 -18.86 4.16
CA LEU A 37 -6.67 -18.98 3.87
C LEU A 37 -5.80 -18.90 5.12
N ALA A 38 -6.26 -18.20 6.15
CA ALA A 38 -5.64 -18.10 7.46
C ALA A 38 -6.72 -18.22 8.55
N PRO A 39 -7.37 -19.39 8.71
CA PRO A 39 -8.46 -19.58 9.66
C PRO A 39 -8.06 -19.28 11.12
N GLU A 40 -6.79 -19.43 11.48
CA GLU A 40 -6.24 -19.05 12.79
C GLU A 40 -6.40 -17.56 13.11
N MET A 41 -6.52 -16.72 12.08
CA MET A 41 -6.78 -15.28 12.25
C MET A 41 -8.21 -15.00 12.73
N GLU A 42 -9.11 -15.99 12.66
CA GLU A 42 -10.47 -15.94 13.20
C GLU A 42 -10.57 -16.46 14.63
N ASP A 43 -9.48 -16.98 15.21
CA ASP A 43 -9.46 -17.42 16.60
C ASP A 43 -9.84 -16.25 17.51
N LYS A 44 -10.81 -16.51 18.40
CA LYS A 44 -11.40 -15.50 19.26
C LYS A 44 -10.78 -15.53 20.64
N ASP A 45 -10.53 -14.36 21.18
CA ASP A 45 -10.18 -14.22 22.59
C ASP A 45 -11.41 -14.44 23.51
N ALA A 46 -11.20 -14.35 24.82
CA ALA A 46 -12.27 -14.51 25.81
C ALA A 46 -13.40 -13.46 25.69
N SER A 47 -13.16 -12.35 24.99
CA SER A 47 -14.16 -11.32 24.71
C SER A 47 -14.94 -11.58 23.40
N GLY A 48 -14.57 -12.63 22.66
CA GLY A 48 -15.21 -13.02 21.40
C GLY A 48 -14.69 -12.25 20.18
N VAL A 49 -13.60 -11.50 20.31
CA VAL A 49 -13.00 -10.73 19.22
C VAL A 49 -11.99 -11.61 18.47
N ALA A 50 -12.14 -11.70 17.15
CA ALA A 50 -11.22 -12.45 16.31
C ALA A 50 -9.83 -11.79 16.28
N THR A 51 -8.78 -12.59 16.17
CA THR A 51 -7.39 -12.15 16.16
C THR A 51 -7.11 -11.08 15.10
N VAL A 52 -7.64 -11.24 13.88
CA VAL A 52 -7.50 -10.24 12.80
C VAL A 52 -8.16 -8.91 13.14
N ASP A 53 -9.33 -8.95 13.79
CA ASP A 53 -10.08 -7.74 14.14
C ASP A 53 -9.35 -6.98 15.26
N ALA A 54 -8.85 -7.70 16.27
CA ALA A 54 -8.01 -7.14 17.33
C ALA A 54 -6.69 -6.55 16.77
N TYR A 55 -6.10 -7.20 15.78
CA TYR A 55 -4.89 -6.72 15.10
C TYR A 55 -5.12 -5.35 14.44
N PHE A 56 -6.16 -5.19 13.62
CA PHE A 56 -6.45 -3.90 12.98
C PHE A 56 -6.91 -2.85 13.99
N GLN A 57 -7.74 -3.24 14.98
CA GLN A 57 -8.20 -2.35 16.05
C GLN A 57 -7.02 -1.71 16.79
N LYS A 58 -5.97 -2.47 17.09
CA LYS A 58 -4.76 -1.99 17.76
C LYS A 58 -4.08 -0.81 17.05
N PHE A 59 -4.11 -0.77 15.72
CA PHE A 59 -3.55 0.35 14.96
C PHE A 59 -4.50 1.56 14.95
N ARG A 60 -5.81 1.32 14.80
CA ARG A 60 -6.81 2.39 14.84
C ARG A 60 -6.87 3.09 16.19
N ASP A 61 -6.80 2.33 17.29
CA ASP A 61 -6.72 2.87 18.65
C ASP A 61 -5.47 3.73 18.87
N ALA A 62 -4.42 3.49 18.06
CA ALA A 62 -3.22 4.31 18.04
C ALA A 62 -3.33 5.56 17.16
N GLY A 63 -4.49 5.82 16.54
CA GLY A 63 -4.75 6.96 15.65
C GLY A 63 -4.25 6.78 14.22
N LEU A 64 -3.90 5.55 13.82
CA LEU A 64 -3.37 5.25 12.49
C LEU A 64 -4.49 4.89 11.52
N ARG A 65 -4.37 5.32 10.27
CA ARG A 65 -5.12 4.72 9.15
C ARG A 65 -4.61 3.31 8.91
N VAL A 66 -5.49 2.38 8.58
CA VAL A 66 -5.12 0.98 8.30
C VAL A 66 -5.39 0.65 6.84
N GLY A 67 -4.68 -0.34 6.32
CA GLY A 67 -4.73 -0.72 4.93
C GLY A 67 -4.28 -2.14 4.69
N VAL A 68 -4.60 -2.64 3.50
CA VAL A 68 -4.26 -4.00 3.06
C VAL A 68 -3.82 -4.01 1.60
N CYS A 69 -3.14 -5.08 1.20
CA CYS A 69 -2.96 -5.41 -0.21
C CYS A 69 -4.31 -5.86 -0.81
N VAL A 70 -4.60 -5.43 -2.03
CA VAL A 70 -5.67 -5.97 -2.86
C VAL A 70 -5.18 -6.19 -4.28
N ARG A 71 -5.81 -7.12 -4.99
CA ARG A 71 -5.50 -7.43 -6.38
C ARG A 71 -6.74 -7.28 -7.28
N PRO A 72 -6.61 -6.82 -8.52
CA PRO A 72 -7.74 -6.71 -9.45
C PRO A 72 -8.25 -8.09 -9.93
N GLN A 73 -7.42 -9.12 -9.79
CA GLN A 73 -7.75 -10.51 -10.09
C GLN A 73 -8.69 -11.12 -9.03
N GLN A 74 -9.38 -12.20 -9.41
CA GLN A 74 -10.16 -13.03 -8.50
C GLN A 74 -9.40 -14.32 -8.15
N ILE A 75 -9.86 -15.01 -7.10
CA ILE A 75 -9.29 -16.29 -6.68
C ILE A 75 -10.30 -17.41 -6.95
N ARG A 76 -9.86 -18.42 -7.70
CA ARG A 76 -10.59 -19.68 -7.89
C ARG A 76 -9.84 -20.80 -7.20
N PHE A 77 -10.57 -21.68 -6.52
CA PHE A 77 -9.98 -22.84 -5.88
C PHE A 77 -10.01 -24.06 -6.79
N VAL A 78 -8.85 -24.69 -6.97
CA VAL A 78 -8.69 -25.93 -7.72
C VAL A 78 -8.09 -26.97 -6.79
N ASN A 79 -8.84 -28.04 -6.50
CA ASN A 79 -8.42 -29.09 -5.55
C ASN A 79 -7.96 -28.54 -4.19
N GLY A 80 -8.65 -27.50 -3.69
CA GLY A 80 -8.31 -26.84 -2.43
C GLY A 80 -7.21 -25.79 -2.52
N VAL A 81 -6.52 -25.68 -3.66
CA VAL A 81 -5.46 -24.69 -3.88
C VAL A 81 -6.04 -23.39 -4.43
N PRO A 82 -5.78 -22.23 -3.81
CA PRO A 82 -6.16 -20.94 -4.37
C PRO A 82 -5.28 -20.61 -5.60
N ILE A 83 -5.93 -20.40 -6.73
CA ILE A 83 -5.33 -20.00 -7.99
C ILE A 83 -5.86 -18.62 -8.35
N GLN A 84 -4.95 -17.73 -8.70
CA GLN A 84 -5.32 -16.41 -9.17
C GLN A 84 -5.69 -16.44 -10.65
N GLU A 85 -6.72 -15.70 -11.01
CA GLU A 85 -7.19 -15.58 -12.38
C GLU A 85 -7.72 -14.19 -12.67
N ASP A 86 -7.68 -13.80 -13.94
CA ASP A 86 -8.22 -12.53 -14.38
C ASP A 86 -9.70 -12.41 -14.01
N SER A 87 -10.06 -11.23 -13.53
CA SER A 87 -11.46 -10.89 -13.31
C SER A 87 -12.05 -10.30 -14.59
N PRO A 88 -13.27 -10.71 -15.01
CA PRO A 88 -13.97 -10.06 -16.11
C PRO A 88 -14.36 -8.61 -15.77
N ASP A 89 -14.40 -8.25 -14.48
CA ASP A 89 -14.65 -6.89 -14.01
C ASP A 89 -13.66 -6.56 -12.86
N PRO A 90 -12.44 -6.12 -13.20
CA PRO A 90 -11.41 -5.80 -12.21
C PRO A 90 -11.81 -4.62 -11.32
N ALA A 91 -12.56 -3.64 -11.85
CA ALA A 91 -13.04 -2.52 -11.05
C ALA A 91 -13.99 -3.01 -9.96
N ARG A 92 -15.02 -3.79 -10.33
CA ARG A 92 -15.96 -4.35 -9.36
C ARG A 92 -15.28 -5.27 -8.35
N THR A 93 -14.29 -6.04 -8.80
CA THR A 93 -13.51 -6.94 -7.93
C THR A 93 -12.76 -6.16 -6.86
N LEU A 94 -12.10 -5.07 -7.23
CA LEU A 94 -11.44 -4.17 -6.29
C LEU A 94 -12.47 -3.52 -5.35
N GLU A 95 -13.59 -3.03 -5.87
CA GLU A 95 -14.66 -2.43 -5.06
C GLU A 95 -15.16 -3.40 -3.98
N ASP A 96 -15.44 -4.65 -4.32
CA ASP A 96 -15.96 -5.63 -3.35
C ASP A 96 -14.93 -5.96 -2.25
N LYS A 97 -13.64 -6.05 -2.61
CA LYS A 97 -12.54 -6.26 -1.65
C LYS A 97 -12.35 -5.06 -0.72
N ILE A 98 -12.35 -3.85 -1.30
CA ILE A 98 -12.26 -2.59 -0.55
C ILE A 98 -13.46 -2.44 0.38
N ALA A 99 -14.68 -2.72 -0.10
CA ALA A 99 -15.89 -2.63 0.70
C ALA A 99 -15.84 -3.57 1.90
N TYR A 100 -15.34 -4.80 1.71
CA TYR A 100 -15.13 -5.75 2.80
C TYR A 100 -14.13 -5.22 3.82
N ALA A 101 -12.93 -4.84 3.40
CA ALA A 101 -11.87 -4.36 4.30
C ALA A 101 -12.26 -3.06 5.03
N LYS A 102 -12.97 -2.15 4.34
CA LYS A 102 -13.56 -0.95 4.94
C LYS A 102 -14.56 -1.32 6.03
N ARG A 103 -15.53 -2.19 5.73
CA ARG A 103 -16.57 -2.57 6.69
C ARG A 103 -16.01 -3.31 7.90
N ARG A 104 -15.09 -4.27 7.68
CA ARG A 104 -14.59 -5.13 8.76
C ARG A 104 -13.52 -4.43 9.60
N TRP A 105 -12.55 -3.77 8.96
CA TRP A 105 -11.37 -3.26 9.64
C TRP A 105 -11.24 -1.73 9.60
N GLY A 106 -12.08 -1.04 8.83
CA GLY A 106 -11.95 0.41 8.65
C GLY A 106 -10.78 0.81 7.75
N CYS A 107 -10.36 -0.05 6.81
CA CYS A 107 -9.26 0.24 5.92
C CYS A 107 -9.52 1.44 5.01
N THR A 108 -8.51 2.30 4.82
CA THR A 108 -8.56 3.44 3.89
C THR A 108 -7.32 3.53 3.00
N LEU A 109 -6.34 2.64 3.17
CA LEU A 109 -5.10 2.59 2.39
C LEU A 109 -5.04 1.26 1.65
N PHE A 110 -4.79 1.26 0.34
CA PHE A 110 -4.77 0.03 -0.45
C PHE A 110 -3.57 0.02 -1.38
N TYR A 111 -2.61 -0.87 -1.11
CA TYR A 111 -1.62 -1.26 -2.11
C TYR A 111 -2.34 -2.16 -3.13
N VAL A 112 -2.26 -1.81 -4.41
CA VAL A 112 -2.90 -2.60 -5.47
C VAL A 112 -1.81 -3.31 -6.26
N ASP A 113 -1.70 -4.61 -6.03
CA ASP A 113 -0.65 -5.47 -6.57
C ASP A 113 -1.04 -6.03 -7.95
N SER A 114 -0.05 -6.31 -8.80
CA SER A 114 -0.24 -6.94 -10.12
C SER A 114 -1.26 -6.22 -11.00
N THR A 115 -1.04 -4.92 -11.14
CA THR A 115 -1.87 -4.02 -11.95
C THR A 115 -1.51 -4.07 -13.43
N VAL A 116 -1.33 -5.30 -13.95
CA VAL A 116 -1.14 -5.60 -15.37
C VAL A 116 -2.19 -6.60 -15.86
N ASP A 117 -2.47 -6.56 -17.17
CA ASP A 117 -3.24 -7.59 -17.87
C ASP A 117 -2.41 -8.87 -18.10
N ALA A 118 -3.03 -9.91 -18.65
CA ALA A 118 -2.37 -11.18 -18.98
C ALA A 118 -1.20 -11.05 -19.97
N ALA A 119 -1.12 -9.93 -20.73
CA ALA A 119 -0.02 -9.63 -21.64
C ALA A 119 1.09 -8.78 -20.97
N GLY A 120 0.92 -8.39 -19.71
CA GLY A 120 1.88 -7.58 -18.96
C GLY A 120 1.73 -6.07 -19.17
N HIS A 121 0.67 -5.60 -19.83
CA HIS A 121 0.41 -4.16 -19.97
C HIS A 121 -0.25 -3.61 -18.70
N ALA A 122 0.11 -2.40 -18.30
CA ALA A 122 -0.58 -1.70 -17.22
C ALA A 122 -2.11 -1.67 -17.47
N LEU A 123 -2.88 -1.95 -16.42
CA LEU A 123 -4.34 -1.91 -16.50
C LEU A 123 -4.84 -0.52 -16.91
N ASN A 124 -6.01 -0.48 -17.56
CA ASN A 124 -6.63 0.79 -17.95
C ASN A 124 -6.92 1.64 -16.69
N PRO A 125 -6.42 2.90 -16.63
CA PRO A 125 -6.68 3.82 -15.51
C PRO A 125 -8.16 4.06 -15.19
N ASP A 126 -9.06 3.85 -16.14
CA ASP A 126 -10.51 3.97 -15.93
C ASP A 126 -11.03 3.00 -14.85
N ILE A 127 -10.32 1.88 -14.63
CA ILE A 127 -10.57 0.94 -13.52
C ILE A 127 -10.41 1.67 -12.18
N PHE A 128 -9.27 2.34 -11.97
CA PHE A 128 -9.02 3.05 -10.71
C PHE A 128 -9.87 4.31 -10.57
N GLU A 129 -10.21 4.97 -11.67
CA GLU A 129 -11.16 6.10 -11.66
C GLU A 129 -12.56 5.67 -11.20
N ALA A 130 -13.03 4.49 -11.63
CA ALA A 130 -14.28 3.92 -11.13
C ALA A 130 -14.22 3.64 -9.62
N VAL A 131 -13.17 2.97 -9.15
CA VAL A 131 -13.02 2.64 -7.72
C VAL A 131 -12.90 3.89 -6.85
N THR A 132 -12.08 4.87 -7.24
CA THR A 132 -11.89 6.11 -6.47
C THR A 132 -13.14 6.98 -6.44
N ARG A 133 -13.95 6.95 -7.50
CA ARG A 133 -15.28 7.59 -7.51
C ARG A 133 -16.28 6.88 -6.58
N ALA A 134 -16.22 5.55 -6.49
CA ALA A 134 -17.05 4.78 -5.56
C ALA A 134 -16.60 4.95 -4.09
N TYR A 135 -15.29 5.13 -3.87
CA TYR A 135 -14.67 5.24 -2.55
C TYR A 135 -13.72 6.47 -2.48
N PRO A 136 -14.25 7.70 -2.49
CA PRO A 136 -13.42 8.91 -2.54
C PRO A 136 -12.59 9.16 -1.27
N ASP A 137 -12.82 8.39 -0.21
CA ASP A 137 -12.11 8.47 1.07
C ASP A 137 -10.98 7.45 1.21
N VAL A 138 -10.63 6.71 0.15
CA VAL A 138 -9.51 5.77 0.14
C VAL A 138 -8.34 6.25 -0.71
N LEU A 139 -7.14 5.79 -0.36
CA LEU A 139 -5.93 5.96 -1.17
C LEU A 139 -5.59 4.64 -1.86
N LEU A 140 -5.60 4.65 -3.20
CA LEU A 140 -5.11 3.54 -4.02
C LEU A 140 -3.66 3.79 -4.44
N MET A 141 -2.83 2.75 -4.32
CA MET A 141 -1.41 2.76 -4.66
C MET A 141 -1.11 1.59 -5.62
N PRO A 142 -1.43 1.72 -6.92
CA PRO A 142 -1.16 0.67 -7.91
C PRO A 142 0.34 0.48 -8.20
N GLU A 143 0.77 -0.77 -8.36
CA GLU A 143 2.17 -1.18 -8.60
C GLU A 143 2.70 -0.76 -9.99
N ASN A 144 1.84 -0.82 -11.00
CA ASN A 144 2.12 -0.45 -12.39
C ASN A 144 1.26 0.76 -12.75
N GLN A 145 1.82 1.60 -13.61
CA GLN A 145 1.32 2.96 -13.76
C GLN A 145 1.62 3.53 -15.13
N THR A 146 0.74 4.41 -15.53
CA THR A 146 0.83 5.36 -16.62
C THR A 146 0.68 6.76 -16.05
N THR A 147 0.95 7.79 -16.85
CA THR A 147 0.71 9.18 -16.43
C THR A 147 -0.73 9.41 -15.99
N ARG A 148 -1.73 8.74 -16.61
CA ARG A 148 -3.15 8.97 -16.33
C ARG A 148 -3.58 8.42 -14.96
N ASP A 149 -2.90 7.42 -14.41
CA ASP A 149 -3.22 6.87 -13.09
C ASP A 149 -3.11 7.92 -11.97
N TYR A 150 -2.19 8.88 -12.11
CA TYR A 150 -1.99 9.98 -11.18
C TYR A 150 -3.15 10.99 -11.13
N ALA A 151 -4.14 10.89 -12.01
CA ALA A 151 -5.35 11.69 -11.94
C ALA A 151 -6.27 11.27 -10.76
N CYS A 152 -6.19 10.00 -10.34
CA CYS A 152 -7.09 9.43 -9.34
C CYS A 152 -6.41 8.55 -8.28
N THR A 153 -5.12 8.22 -8.45
CA THR A 153 -4.36 7.37 -7.51
C THR A 153 -3.05 8.03 -7.10
N ALA A 154 -2.33 7.41 -6.15
CA ALA A 154 -0.94 7.72 -5.84
C ALA A 154 -0.10 6.45 -6.04
N PRO A 155 0.36 6.17 -7.27
CA PRO A 155 1.07 4.94 -7.60
C PRO A 155 2.19 4.56 -6.63
N PHE A 156 2.33 3.26 -6.44
CA PHE A 156 3.39 2.65 -5.65
C PHE A 156 4.65 2.58 -6.51
N ASP A 157 5.69 3.29 -6.08
CA ASP A 157 7.01 3.26 -6.69
C ASP A 157 8.03 2.77 -5.67
N SER A 158 9.22 2.37 -6.12
CA SER A 158 10.22 1.79 -5.22
C SER A 158 11.56 2.49 -5.30
N PHE A 159 11.95 3.12 -4.18
CA PHE A 159 13.33 3.51 -3.96
C PHE A 159 14.20 2.26 -3.83
N PHE A 160 13.76 1.29 -3.04
CA PHE A 160 14.55 0.10 -2.69
C PHE A 160 14.83 -0.85 -3.85
N HIS A 161 13.94 -0.93 -4.85
CA HIS A 161 14.14 -1.79 -6.01
C HIS A 161 14.69 -1.03 -7.22
N HIS A 162 14.27 0.21 -7.43
CA HIS A 162 14.51 0.92 -8.69
C HIS A 162 15.20 2.29 -8.51
N GLY A 163 15.52 2.69 -7.28
CA GLY A 163 16.14 3.99 -6.99
C GLY A 163 15.21 5.19 -7.27
N VAL A 164 13.90 4.98 -7.35
CA VAL A 164 12.94 6.08 -7.57
C VAL A 164 12.88 6.97 -6.33
N THR A 165 13.03 8.27 -6.53
CA THR A 165 13.16 9.25 -5.43
C THR A 165 12.06 10.30 -5.37
N SER A 166 11.13 10.32 -6.33
CA SER A 166 10.08 11.33 -6.46
C SER A 166 9.08 10.92 -7.54
N THR A 167 7.83 11.39 -7.47
CA THR A 167 6.93 11.39 -8.64
C THR A 167 7.63 12.06 -9.84
N PRO A 168 7.53 11.49 -11.06
CA PRO A 168 8.17 12.05 -12.24
C PRO A 168 7.77 13.50 -12.53
N ALA A 169 8.73 14.31 -12.98
CA ALA A 169 8.46 15.72 -13.31
C ALA A 169 7.42 15.89 -14.43
N GLY A 170 7.45 15.01 -15.44
CA GLY A 170 6.46 14.99 -16.53
C GLY A 170 5.04 14.71 -16.03
N VAL A 171 4.88 13.87 -15.00
CA VAL A 171 3.58 13.64 -14.35
C VAL A 171 3.12 14.91 -13.65
N ARG A 172 3.99 15.58 -12.88
CA ARG A 172 3.64 16.84 -12.19
C ARG A 172 3.36 18.00 -13.15
N ALA A 173 3.91 17.98 -14.35
CA ALA A 173 3.56 18.96 -15.38
C ALA A 173 2.09 18.82 -15.85
N VAL A 174 1.54 17.61 -15.84
CA VAL A 174 0.14 17.33 -16.19
C VAL A 174 -0.78 17.44 -14.96
N TYR A 175 -0.34 16.87 -13.83
CA TYR A 175 -1.06 16.83 -12.57
C TYR A 175 -0.20 17.45 -11.46
N PRO A 176 -0.26 18.78 -11.24
CA PRO A 176 0.64 19.49 -10.32
C PRO A 176 0.60 19.02 -8.86
N ARG A 177 -0.50 18.36 -8.45
CA ARG A 177 -0.67 17.80 -7.10
C ARG A 177 -0.40 16.30 -7.02
N ALA A 178 0.09 15.68 -8.09
CA ALA A 178 0.43 14.26 -8.10
C ALA A 178 1.58 13.97 -7.12
N PHE A 179 1.42 12.86 -6.42
CA PHE A 179 2.40 12.30 -5.51
C PHE A 179 2.40 10.77 -5.64
N SER A 180 3.50 10.14 -5.21
CA SER A 180 3.71 8.70 -5.23
C SER A 180 3.87 8.16 -3.81
N ALA A 181 3.51 6.88 -3.64
CA ALA A 181 3.84 6.08 -2.47
C ALA A 181 5.18 5.37 -2.73
N LEU A 182 6.28 5.90 -2.18
CA LEU A 182 7.64 5.40 -2.41
C LEU A 182 8.06 4.37 -1.36
N TYR A 183 8.22 3.11 -1.77
CA TYR A 183 8.78 2.05 -0.94
C TYR A 183 10.27 2.27 -0.72
N ALA A 184 10.60 2.69 0.51
CA ALA A 184 11.93 3.05 0.96
C ALA A 184 12.31 2.34 2.29
N PRO A 185 12.13 1.00 2.39
CA PRO A 185 12.43 0.26 3.61
C PRO A 185 13.92 0.25 4.00
N ASP A 186 14.82 0.37 3.01
CA ASP A 186 16.27 0.30 3.15
C ASP A 186 16.98 0.90 1.91
N ASN A 187 18.31 0.83 1.89
CA ASN A 187 19.17 1.18 0.76
C ASN A 187 18.94 0.25 -0.43
N TRP A 188 19.08 0.79 -1.65
CA TRP A 188 18.99 0.02 -2.88
C TRP A 188 20.38 -0.33 -3.42
N SER A 189 20.49 -1.29 -4.33
CA SER A 189 21.79 -1.80 -4.82
C SER A 189 22.67 -0.74 -5.50
N GLY A 190 22.10 0.33 -6.05
CA GLY A 190 22.83 1.45 -6.65
C GLY A 190 22.80 2.75 -5.85
N GLY A 191 22.42 2.75 -4.56
CA GLY A 191 22.44 3.97 -3.75
C GLY A 191 21.79 3.85 -2.37
N SER A 192 22.14 4.78 -1.48
CA SER A 192 21.59 4.84 -0.12
C SER A 192 20.54 5.93 0.06
N LEU A 193 19.70 5.78 1.09
CA LEU A 193 18.77 6.82 1.53
C LEU A 193 19.53 8.12 1.84
N ALA A 194 20.66 8.01 2.55
CA ALA A 194 21.50 9.15 2.92
C ALA A 194 22.07 9.88 1.70
N ALA A 195 22.52 9.15 0.66
CA ALA A 195 23.02 9.76 -0.58
C ALA A 195 21.92 10.45 -1.39
N ASN A 196 20.65 10.11 -1.16
CA ASN A 196 19.49 10.71 -1.82
C ASN A 196 18.64 11.57 -0.88
N HIS A 197 19.18 11.96 0.28
CA HIS A 197 18.48 12.70 1.32
C HIS A 197 17.76 13.94 0.76
N ASP A 198 18.49 14.80 0.03
CA ASP A 198 17.93 16.05 -0.50
C ASP A 198 16.80 15.80 -1.52
N LYS A 199 16.96 14.78 -2.37
CA LYS A 199 15.94 14.43 -3.37
C LYS A 199 14.67 13.93 -2.71
N LEU A 200 14.81 13.02 -1.74
CA LEU A 200 13.69 12.46 -0.98
C LEU A 200 13.02 13.52 -0.10
N THR A 201 13.80 14.45 0.47
CA THR A 201 13.27 15.60 1.23
C THR A 201 12.43 16.50 0.34
N ALA A 202 12.93 16.83 -0.86
CA ALA A 202 12.18 17.62 -1.83
C ALA A 202 10.92 16.89 -2.34
N ALA A 203 10.97 15.56 -2.45
CA ALA A 203 9.82 14.72 -2.79
C ALA A 203 8.74 14.79 -1.71
N VAL A 204 9.11 14.60 -0.44
CA VAL A 204 8.20 14.69 0.71
C VAL A 204 7.58 16.09 0.82
N ARG A 205 8.36 17.16 0.59
CA ARG A 205 7.82 18.54 0.55
C ARG A 205 6.74 18.73 -0.52
N ARG A 206 6.81 17.97 -1.62
CA ARG A 206 5.82 18.00 -2.71
C ARG A 206 4.69 16.98 -2.53
N GLY A 207 4.65 16.28 -1.40
CA GLY A 207 3.56 15.36 -1.03
C GLY A 207 3.86 13.88 -1.22
N ASP A 208 5.03 13.49 -1.72
CA ASP A 208 5.40 12.07 -1.81
C ASP A 208 5.44 11.42 -0.42
N ILE A 209 5.01 10.17 -0.34
CA ILE A 209 4.94 9.41 0.91
C ILE A 209 6.07 8.37 0.91
N LEU A 210 6.86 8.30 1.98
CA LEU A 210 7.86 7.22 2.12
C LEU A 210 7.27 6.07 2.96
N LEU A 211 7.28 4.87 2.40
CA LEU A 211 6.89 3.63 3.07
C LEU A 211 8.14 2.98 3.64
N PHE A 212 8.04 2.48 4.87
CA PHE A 212 9.18 1.97 5.66
C PHE A 212 8.79 0.74 6.47
N HIS A 213 9.77 0.05 7.06
CA HIS A 213 9.49 -1.09 7.93
C HIS A 213 8.81 -0.67 9.25
N GLY A 214 7.52 -0.98 9.36
CA GLY A 214 6.70 -0.66 10.55
C GLY A 214 6.67 -1.73 11.65
N TRP A 215 7.12 -2.96 11.35
CA TRP A 215 7.10 -4.10 12.29
C TRP A 215 8.24 -4.04 13.31
N TYR A 216 9.42 -3.56 12.90
CA TYR A 216 10.61 -3.40 13.73
C TYR A 216 11.32 -2.08 13.42
N ASP A 217 12.14 -1.58 14.34
CA ASP A 217 12.89 -0.32 14.10
C ASP A 217 14.13 -0.60 13.25
N ALA A 218 13.95 -0.63 11.92
CA ALA A 218 15.03 -0.83 10.98
C ALA A 218 16.03 0.34 11.02
N PRO A 219 17.34 0.13 10.80
CA PRO A 219 18.33 1.22 10.76
C PRO A 219 17.96 2.35 9.78
N ALA A 220 17.37 2.01 8.64
CA ALA A 220 16.88 2.95 7.63
C ALA A 220 15.85 3.96 8.16
N ASN A 221 15.06 3.59 9.18
CA ASN A 221 14.06 4.47 9.80
C ASN A 221 14.68 5.75 10.36
N ALA A 222 15.94 5.71 10.82
CA ALA A 222 16.63 6.89 11.32
C ALA A 222 16.82 7.96 10.24
N GLU A 223 17.11 7.55 9.01
CA GLU A 223 17.30 8.47 7.89
C GLU A 223 15.96 9.00 7.37
N ILE A 224 14.93 8.15 7.30
CA ILE A 224 13.56 8.57 6.94
C ILE A 224 13.03 9.61 7.93
N ARG A 225 13.28 9.45 9.23
CA ARG A 225 12.93 10.48 10.23
C ARG A 225 13.60 11.82 9.96
N ARG A 226 14.87 11.82 9.55
CA ARG A 226 15.59 13.05 9.21
C ARG A 226 14.99 13.71 7.97
N ILE A 227 14.72 12.93 6.91
CA ILE A 227 14.07 13.42 5.69
C ILE A 227 12.75 14.14 6.01
N TYR A 228 11.87 13.53 6.81
CA TYR A 228 10.61 14.18 7.21
C TYR A 228 10.82 15.40 8.10
N ALA A 229 11.79 15.36 9.03
CA ALA A 229 12.11 16.50 9.88
C ALA A 229 12.63 17.70 9.07
N ASP A 230 13.44 17.46 8.05
CA ASP A 230 13.98 18.50 7.17
C ASP A 230 12.94 18.97 6.14
N ALA A 231 12.04 18.09 5.69
CA ALA A 231 10.92 18.47 4.85
C ALA A 231 9.93 19.41 5.57
N ALA A 232 9.74 19.24 6.88
CA ALA A 232 8.87 20.09 7.70
C ALA A 232 9.47 21.47 8.03
N ARG A 233 10.77 21.69 7.80
CA ARG A 233 11.40 22.99 8.01
C ARG A 233 11.07 23.93 6.83
N PRO A 234 10.78 25.22 7.09
CA PRO A 234 10.64 26.19 6.02
C PRO A 234 11.94 26.31 5.22
N GLU A 235 11.85 26.43 3.91
CA GLU A 235 13.01 26.69 3.06
C GLU A 235 13.65 28.02 3.47
N LYS A 236 14.99 28.02 3.61
CA LYS A 236 15.70 29.28 3.79
C LYS A 236 15.54 30.09 2.50
N PRO A 237 15.20 31.38 2.60
CA PRO A 237 15.02 32.25 1.43
C PRO A 237 16.31 32.39 0.62
#